data_AF-C0GDG1-F1
#
_entry.id   AF-C0GDG1-F1
#
_cell.length_a   1.000
_cell.length_b   1.000
_cell.length_c   1.000
_cell.angle_alpha   90.00
_cell.angle_beta   90.00
_cell.angle_gamma   90.00
#
_symmetry.space_group_name_H-M   'P 1'
#
loop_
_entity.id
_entity.type
_entity.pdbx_description
1 polymer ?
#
loop_
_entity_poly.entity_id
_entity_poly.type
_entity_poly.pdbx_seq_one_letter_code
_entity_poly.pdbx_strand_id
1 'polypeptide(L)'
;MSNITASLLIGRSSTKDGIYATHSMYLIEEEKPVWFLQETGIEQTELNGSCVTWVPRSDSVLEDGLMMIALYVVKNKDFVDLAERYIHGVGGDKADLNADVKKENLEELRNKCRNLNFGKKVAITVLEGSAISGQLPVLEDYRLPVEVCIPQYVRRPKDQGYDYTVTGSLRTQRDMPQLQH
;
A
#
# COMPACT_ATOMS: atom_id res chain seq x y z
N MET A 1 -6.66 -10.52 17.06
CA MET A 1 -5.56 -9.67 16.55
C MET A 1 -5.75 -9.58 15.07
N SER A 2 -5.74 -8.38 14.50
CA SER A 2 -5.98 -8.21 13.07
C SER A 2 -4.79 -8.66 12.24
N ASN A 3 -5.03 -9.47 11.20
CA ASN A 3 -3.98 -9.98 10.33
C ASN A 3 -3.60 -8.96 9.24
N ILE A 4 -2.39 -8.38 9.33
CA ILE A 4 -1.86 -7.49 8.30
C ILE A 4 -1.33 -8.35 7.15
N THR A 5 -1.81 -8.08 5.93
CA THR A 5 -1.45 -8.83 4.72
C THR A 5 -0.61 -8.01 3.74
N ALA A 6 -0.63 -6.69 3.85
CA ALA A 6 0.26 -5.80 3.11
C ALA A 6 0.61 -4.54 3.91
N SER A 7 1.73 -3.92 3.56
CA SER A 7 2.13 -2.63 4.12
C SER A 7 2.78 -1.74 3.06
N LEU A 8 2.61 -0.43 3.19
CA LEU A 8 3.26 0.56 2.33
C LEU A 8 4.06 1.53 3.19
N LEU A 9 5.28 1.83 2.77
CA LEU A 9 6.04 2.99 3.25
C LEU A 9 5.99 4.08 2.20
N ILE A 10 5.62 5.29 2.59
CA ILE A 10 5.45 6.43 1.70
C ILE A 10 6.36 7.56 2.15
N GLY A 11 7.11 8.14 1.21
CA GLY A 11 8.14 9.09 1.56
C GLY A 11 8.87 9.68 0.36
N ARG A 12 10.07 10.21 0.60
CA ARG A 12 10.96 10.69 -0.47
C ARG A 12 12.01 9.63 -0.79
N SER A 13 12.40 9.52 -2.06
CA SER A 13 13.57 8.72 -2.43
C SER A 13 14.82 9.23 -1.73
N SER A 14 15.63 8.32 -1.19
CA SER A 14 16.98 8.62 -0.71
C SER A 14 17.98 8.57 -1.86
N THR A 15 19.11 9.27 -1.71
CA THR A 15 20.23 9.22 -2.66
C THR A 15 20.99 7.89 -2.64
N LYS A 16 20.73 7.04 -1.64
CA LYS A 16 21.31 5.69 -1.49
C LYS A 16 20.28 4.58 -1.75
N ASP A 17 19.35 4.82 -2.67
CA ASP A 17 18.25 3.91 -3.04
C ASP A 17 17.25 3.55 -1.92
N GLY A 18 17.39 4.14 -0.72
CA GLY A 18 16.42 4.00 0.38
C GLY A 18 15.18 4.90 0.27
N ILE A 19 14.42 5.00 1.36
CA ILE A 19 13.25 5.87 1.50
C ILE A 19 13.31 6.67 2.80
N TYR A 20 13.09 7.97 2.73
CA TYR A 20 12.77 8.83 3.87
C TYR A 20 11.27 8.77 4.10
N ALA A 21 10.84 7.74 4.83
CA ALA A 21 9.42 7.47 5.09
C ALA A 21 8.85 8.55 6.01
N THR A 22 7.71 9.11 5.61
CA THR A 22 6.93 10.04 6.43
C THR A 22 5.57 9.45 6.81
N HIS A 23 5.10 8.43 6.08
CA HIS A 23 3.86 7.74 6.37
C HIS A 23 4.01 6.22 6.16
N SER A 24 3.15 5.48 6.86
CA SER A 24 2.98 4.05 6.69
C SER A 24 1.51 3.72 6.49
N MET A 25 1.24 2.77 5.59
CA MET A 25 -0.07 2.15 5.48
C MET A 25 -0.03 0.66 5.75
N TYR A 26 -1.14 0.12 6.27
CA TYR A 26 -1.32 -1.30 6.52
C TYR A 26 -2.67 -1.75 5.98
N LEU A 27 -2.66 -2.90 5.32
CA LEU A 27 -3.85 -3.58 4.84
C LEU A 27 -4.18 -4.74 5.76
N ILE A 28 -5.43 -4.78 6.23
CA ILE A 28 -6.00 -5.93 6.93
C ILE A 28 -7.07 -6.54 6.03
N GLU A 29 -6.99 -7.85 5.77
CA GLU A 29 -7.91 -8.59 4.89
C GLU A 29 -8.55 -9.75 5.66
N GLU A 30 -9.52 -9.41 6.51
CA GLU A 30 -10.35 -10.41 7.21
C GLU A 30 -11.72 -10.52 6.52
N GLU A 31 -12.80 -10.05 7.14
CA GLU A 31 -14.13 -10.05 6.51
C GLU A 31 -14.25 -9.03 5.38
N LYS A 32 -13.61 -7.86 5.55
CA LYS A 32 -13.51 -6.79 4.56
C LYS A 32 -12.08 -6.25 4.55
N PRO A 33 -11.54 -5.87 3.38
CA PRO A 33 -10.27 -5.17 3.32
C PRO A 33 -10.40 -3.82 4.04
N VAL A 34 -9.35 -3.42 4.76
CA VAL A 34 -9.28 -2.11 5.42
C VAL A 34 -7.86 -1.56 5.32
N TRP A 35 -7.73 -0.35 4.79
CA TRP A 35 -6.48 0.42 4.81
C TRP A 35 -6.42 1.28 6.07
N PHE A 36 -5.27 1.28 6.74
CA PHE A 36 -4.91 2.20 7.79
C PHE A 36 -3.74 3.05 7.32
N LEU A 37 -3.83 4.38 7.43
CA LEU A 37 -2.76 5.33 7.12
C LEU A 37 -2.41 6.12 8.37
N GLN A 38 -1.11 6.23 8.66
CA GLN A 38 -0.59 7.03 9.76
C GLN A 38 0.76 7.65 9.39
N GLU A 39 1.12 8.74 10.06
CA GLU A 39 2.46 9.33 9.97
C GLU A 39 3.50 8.42 10.66
N THR A 40 4.68 8.29 10.07
CA THR A 40 5.80 7.59 10.69
C THR A 40 6.58 8.59 11.54
N GLY A 41 6.50 8.48 12.88
CA GLY A 41 7.22 9.33 13.83
C GLY A 41 8.75 9.20 13.81
N ILE A 42 9.32 8.71 12.71
CA ILE A 42 10.77 8.55 12.52
C ILE A 42 11.46 9.91 12.37
N GLU A 43 10.80 10.89 11.75
CA GLU A 43 11.35 12.24 11.56
C GLU A 43 10.67 13.31 12.44
N GLN A 44 9.66 12.94 13.24
CA GLN A 44 8.89 13.88 14.03
C GLN A 44 9.19 13.74 15.53
N THR A 45 9.37 14.87 16.21
CA THR A 45 9.52 14.94 17.67
C THR A 45 8.20 14.75 18.42
N GLU A 46 7.07 14.95 17.74
CA GLU A 46 5.72 14.75 18.27
C GLU A 46 4.87 14.00 17.23
N LEU A 47 4.28 12.88 17.64
CA LEU A 47 3.34 12.12 16.81
C LEU A 47 1.97 12.79 16.87
N ASN A 48 1.50 13.32 15.75
CA ASN A 48 0.08 13.63 15.61
C ASN A 48 -0.65 12.29 15.45
N GLY A 49 -1.39 11.86 16.46
CA GLY A 49 -2.09 10.57 16.51
C GLY A 49 -3.23 10.40 15.51
N SER A 50 -3.25 11.15 14.39
CA SER A 50 -4.25 11.02 13.34
C SER A 50 -3.99 9.75 12.54
N CYS A 51 -4.90 8.79 12.67
CA CYS A 51 -4.96 7.59 11.86
C CYS A 51 -6.19 7.69 10.97
N VAL A 52 -6.00 7.54 9.66
CA VAL A 52 -7.09 7.51 8.69
C VAL A 52 -7.35 6.05 8.31
N THR A 53 -8.62 5.67 8.17
CA THR A 53 -9.05 4.31 7.86
C THR A 53 -10.02 4.28 6.69
N TRP A 54 -9.70 3.53 5.64
CA TRP A 54 -10.55 3.37 4.47
C TRP A 54 -10.98 1.91 4.28
N VAL A 55 -12.26 1.68 4.01
CA VAL A 55 -12.77 0.40 3.49
C VAL A 55 -12.83 0.53 1.96
N PRO A 56 -11.91 -0.11 1.21
CA PRO A 56 -11.89 -0.03 -0.24
C PRO A 56 -12.90 -1.00 -0.87
N ARG A 57 -13.07 -0.88 -2.19
CA ARG A 57 -13.79 -1.89 -2.97
C ARG A 57 -12.92 -3.12 -3.18
N SER A 58 -13.52 -4.31 -3.06
CA SER A 58 -12.82 -5.59 -3.18
C SER A 58 -12.13 -5.81 -4.53
N ASP A 59 -12.65 -5.22 -5.61
CA ASP A 59 -12.08 -5.31 -6.96
C ASP A 59 -10.93 -4.33 -7.23
N SER A 60 -10.67 -3.38 -6.32
CA SER A 60 -9.77 -2.24 -6.55
C SER A 60 -8.99 -1.82 -5.29
N VAL A 61 -8.75 -2.77 -4.38
CA VAL A 61 -8.13 -2.54 -3.05
C VAL A 61 -6.85 -1.72 -3.12
N LEU A 62 -5.93 -2.05 -4.03
CA LEU A 62 -4.65 -1.36 -4.17
C LEU A 62 -4.85 0.07 -4.70
N GLU A 63 -5.67 0.25 -5.71
CA GLU A 63 -5.92 1.57 -6.30
C GLU A 63 -6.61 2.52 -5.33
N ASP A 64 -7.55 2.01 -4.53
CA ASP A 64 -8.19 2.75 -3.47
C ASP A 64 -7.18 3.17 -2.38
N GLY A 65 -6.19 2.31 -2.10
CA GLY A 65 -5.04 2.66 -1.26
C GLY A 65 -4.16 3.77 -1.86
N LEU A 66 -3.90 3.74 -3.17
CA LEU A 66 -3.14 4.78 -3.87
C LEU A 66 -3.90 6.12 -3.90
N MET A 67 -5.23 6.10 -4.04
CA MET A 67 -6.06 7.28 -3.89
C MET A 67 -5.99 7.88 -2.48
N MET A 68 -5.95 7.02 -1.45
CA MET A 68 -5.75 7.47 -0.08
C MET A 68 -4.41 8.22 0.08
N ILE A 69 -3.34 7.71 -0.52
CA ILE A 69 -2.02 8.39 -0.55
C ILE A 69 -2.13 9.73 -1.29
N ALA A 70 -2.79 9.75 -2.45
CA ALA A 70 -2.97 10.98 -3.22
C ALA A 70 -3.73 12.05 -2.43
N LEU A 71 -4.75 11.66 -1.67
CA LEU A 71 -5.60 12.57 -0.90
C LEU A 71 -4.92 13.09 0.36
N TYR A 72 -4.31 12.22 1.16
CA TYR A 72 -3.83 12.57 2.50
C TYR A 72 -2.33 12.86 2.56
N VAL A 73 -1.52 12.33 1.63
CA VAL A 73 -0.06 12.49 1.66
C VAL A 73 0.43 13.43 0.57
N VAL A 74 -0.02 13.23 -0.67
CA VAL A 74 0.35 14.09 -1.80
C VAL A 74 -0.41 15.42 -1.74
N LYS A 75 -1.70 15.37 -1.37
CA LYS A 75 -2.59 16.54 -1.25
C LYS A 75 -2.61 17.42 -2.51
N ASN A 76 -2.63 16.79 -3.69
CA ASN A 76 -2.74 17.53 -4.94
C ASN A 76 -4.09 18.24 -5.00
N LYS A 77 -4.09 19.57 -5.16
CA LYS A 77 -5.28 20.40 -5.08
C LYS A 77 -6.41 19.94 -6.01
N ASP A 78 -6.12 19.73 -7.29
CA ASP A 78 -7.14 19.34 -8.28
C ASP A 78 -7.75 17.97 -7.96
N PHE A 79 -6.95 17.06 -7.40
CA PHE A 79 -7.44 15.75 -6.96
C PHE A 79 -8.29 15.85 -5.70
N VAL A 80 -7.86 16.64 -4.71
CA VAL A 80 -8.63 16.90 -3.48
C VAL A 80 -9.98 17.53 -3.83
N ASP A 81 -10.00 18.58 -4.65
CA ASP A 81 -11.21 19.27 -5.08
C ASP A 81 -12.17 18.33 -5.87
N LEU A 82 -11.64 17.30 -6.57
CA LEU A 82 -12.45 16.25 -7.20
C LEU A 82 -12.98 15.25 -6.17
N ALA A 83 -12.14 14.80 -5.24
CA ALA A 83 -12.51 13.85 -4.19
C ALA A 83 -13.60 14.40 -3.26
N GLU A 84 -13.54 15.68 -2.91
CA GLU A 84 -14.55 16.35 -2.07
C GLU A 84 -15.96 16.34 -2.67
N ARG A 85 -16.08 16.19 -4.00
CA ARG A 85 -17.38 16.07 -4.66
C ARG A 85 -18.04 14.71 -4.47
N TYR A 86 -17.25 13.67 -4.22
CA TYR A 86 -17.70 12.27 -4.27
C TYR A 86 -17.57 11.54 -2.94
N ILE A 87 -16.58 11.89 -2.13
CA ILE A 87 -16.30 11.29 -0.83
C ILE A 87 -16.80 12.28 0.23
N HIS A 88 -17.85 11.91 0.95
CA HIS A 88 -18.29 12.72 2.08
C HIS A 88 -17.28 12.64 3.22
N GLY A 89 -16.88 13.80 3.76
CA GLY A 89 -15.92 13.84 4.86
C GLY A 89 -14.45 13.65 4.44
N VAL A 90 -14.07 14.07 3.23
CA VAL A 90 -12.65 14.23 2.86
C VAL A 90 -11.91 15.00 3.97
N GLY A 91 -10.79 14.46 4.43
CA GLY A 91 -10.03 15.00 5.57
C GLY A 91 -10.46 14.46 6.94
N GLY A 92 -11.52 13.65 7.00
CA GLY A 92 -11.90 12.88 8.19
C GLY A 92 -11.10 11.59 8.36
N ASP A 93 -11.27 10.96 9.52
CA ASP A 93 -10.50 9.78 9.93
C ASP A 93 -11.02 8.48 9.30
N LYS A 94 -12.23 8.43 8.74
CA LYS A 94 -12.84 7.20 8.22
C LYS A 94 -13.66 7.42 6.95
N ALA A 95 -13.56 6.49 6.00
CA ALA A 95 -14.44 6.42 4.83
C ALA A 95 -14.71 4.97 4.40
N ASP A 96 -15.93 4.63 4.00
CA ASP A 96 -16.27 3.35 3.36
C ASP A 96 -16.56 3.57 1.88
N LEU A 97 -15.55 3.40 1.02
CA LEU A 97 -15.69 3.61 -0.42
C LEU A 97 -16.63 2.60 -1.07
N ASN A 98 -16.80 1.42 -0.45
CA ASN A 98 -17.66 0.38 -0.98
C ASN A 98 -19.13 0.69 -0.73
N ALA A 99 -19.47 1.28 0.42
CA ALA A 99 -20.85 1.64 0.76
C ALA A 99 -21.23 3.08 0.34
N ASP A 100 -20.32 4.04 0.48
CA ASP A 100 -20.65 5.47 0.46
C ASP A 100 -20.46 6.12 -0.91
N VAL A 101 -19.69 5.50 -1.82
CA VAL A 101 -19.30 6.10 -3.10
C VAL A 101 -19.72 5.23 -4.28
N LYS A 102 -20.36 5.85 -5.28
CA LYS A 102 -20.75 5.19 -6.53
C LYS A 102 -19.52 4.71 -7.30
N LYS A 103 -19.64 3.57 -7.97
CA LYS A 103 -18.54 2.95 -8.73
C LYS A 103 -17.99 3.87 -9.82
N GLU A 104 -18.87 4.57 -10.51
CA GLU A 104 -18.52 5.48 -11.61
C GLU A 104 -17.67 6.66 -11.12
N ASN A 105 -18.00 7.19 -9.94
CA ASN A 105 -17.25 8.28 -9.32
C ASN A 105 -15.86 7.83 -8.86
N LEU A 106 -15.74 6.61 -8.32
CA LEU A 106 -14.44 6.03 -7.96
C LEU A 106 -13.58 5.79 -9.19
N GLU A 107 -14.17 5.34 -10.30
CA GLU A 107 -13.41 5.13 -11.53
C GLU A 107 -12.89 6.46 -12.10
N GLU A 108 -13.67 7.54 -12.02
CA GLU A 108 -13.19 8.89 -12.36
C GLU A 108 -12.01 9.31 -11.47
N LEU A 109 -12.11 9.10 -10.16
CA LEU A 109 -11.04 9.40 -9.21
C LEU A 109 -9.77 8.58 -9.49
N ARG A 110 -9.89 7.28 -9.72
CA ARG A 110 -8.73 6.41 -10.05
C ARG A 110 -8.06 6.85 -11.33
N ASN A 111 -8.83 7.16 -12.37
CA ASN A 111 -8.29 7.69 -13.62
C ASN A 111 -7.54 9.01 -13.42
N LYS A 112 -8.07 9.92 -12.59
CA LYS A 112 -7.36 11.14 -12.22
C LYS A 112 -6.09 10.83 -11.43
N CYS A 113 -6.16 9.88 -10.49
CA CYS A 113 -5.06 9.45 -9.62
C CYS A 113 -3.87 8.88 -10.41
N ARG A 114 -4.11 7.98 -11.39
CA ARG A 114 -3.09 7.39 -12.28
C ARG A 114 -2.24 8.46 -12.98
N ASN A 115 -2.86 9.58 -13.33
CA ASN A 115 -2.23 10.70 -14.03
C ASN A 115 -1.48 11.69 -13.12
N LEU A 116 -1.57 11.55 -11.79
CA LEU A 116 -0.85 12.41 -10.86
C LEU A 116 0.63 12.08 -10.85
N ASN A 117 1.46 13.11 -10.74
CA ASN A 117 2.83 12.92 -10.27
C ASN A 117 2.82 12.97 -8.74
N PHE A 118 3.07 11.83 -8.11
CA PHE A 118 3.01 11.72 -6.65
C PHE A 118 4.13 12.55 -5.98
N GLY A 119 5.28 12.71 -6.64
CA GLY A 119 6.47 13.31 -6.01
C GLY A 119 6.95 12.57 -4.75
N LYS A 120 6.45 11.34 -4.53
CA LYS A 120 6.74 10.46 -3.38
C LYS A 120 7.14 9.08 -3.89
N LYS A 121 8.09 8.45 -3.22
CA LYS A 121 8.41 7.03 -3.38
C LYS A 121 7.46 6.20 -2.52
N VAL A 122 7.04 5.06 -3.04
CA VAL A 122 6.23 4.08 -2.31
C VAL A 122 6.94 2.72 -2.32
N ALA A 123 7.20 2.16 -1.16
CA ALA A 123 7.66 0.77 -1.03
C ALA A 123 6.50 -0.09 -0.54
N ILE A 124 6.12 -1.11 -1.31
CA ILE A 124 4.94 -1.95 -1.07
C ILE A 124 5.42 -3.34 -0.67
N THR A 125 5.10 -3.78 0.54
CA THR A 125 5.30 -5.17 0.97
C THR A 125 3.99 -5.91 0.86
N VAL A 126 3.97 -7.04 0.14
CA VAL A 126 2.77 -7.86 -0.06
C VAL A 126 3.03 -9.27 0.46
N LEU A 127 2.36 -9.67 1.54
CA LEU A 127 2.53 -11.02 2.11
C LEU A 127 1.75 -12.06 1.31
N GLU A 128 2.16 -13.33 1.44
CA GLU A 128 1.50 -14.44 0.76
C GLU A 128 0.01 -14.52 1.15
N GLY A 129 -0.86 -14.56 0.13
CA GLY A 129 -2.31 -14.63 0.30
C GLY A 129 -3.04 -13.29 0.26
N SER A 130 -2.32 -12.16 0.18
CA SER A 130 -2.97 -10.85 0.07
C SER A 130 -3.70 -10.66 -1.27
N ALA A 131 -4.89 -10.07 -1.26
CA ALA A 131 -5.68 -9.89 -2.49
C ALA A 131 -5.07 -8.85 -3.43
N ILE A 132 -4.24 -7.94 -2.92
CA ILE A 132 -3.56 -6.94 -3.78
C ILE A 132 -2.47 -7.56 -4.65
N SER A 133 -2.03 -8.79 -4.38
CA SER A 133 -1.03 -9.48 -5.21
C SER A 133 -1.45 -9.55 -6.68
N GLY A 134 -2.73 -9.83 -6.95
CA GLY A 134 -3.29 -9.85 -8.31
C GLY A 134 -3.53 -8.45 -8.91
N GLN A 135 -3.42 -7.39 -8.12
CA GLN A 135 -3.65 -6.02 -8.54
C GLN A 135 -2.35 -5.25 -8.81
N LEU A 136 -1.19 -5.82 -8.46
CA LEU A 136 0.13 -5.21 -8.68
C LEU A 136 0.39 -4.69 -10.10
N PRO A 137 -0.08 -5.34 -11.20
CA PRO A 137 0.15 -4.83 -12.55
C PRO A 137 -0.37 -3.40 -12.78
N VAL A 138 -1.40 -2.97 -12.02
CA VAL A 138 -1.95 -1.62 -12.15
C VAL A 138 -0.92 -0.53 -11.83
N LEU A 139 0.13 -0.85 -11.07
CA LEU A 139 1.20 0.08 -10.72
C LEU A 139 1.98 0.58 -11.95
N GLU A 140 1.99 -0.18 -13.05
CA GLU A 140 2.61 0.23 -14.31
C GLU A 140 1.95 1.47 -14.92
N ASP A 141 0.67 1.70 -14.60
CA ASP A 141 -0.10 2.85 -15.07
C ASP A 141 0.12 4.12 -14.22
N TYR A 142 0.84 4.03 -13.10
CA TYR A 142 1.04 5.13 -12.17
C TYR A 142 2.40 5.82 -12.35
N ARG A 143 2.39 7.16 -12.29
CA ARG A 143 3.61 7.98 -12.34
C ARG A 143 4.18 8.22 -10.94
N LEU A 144 4.70 7.15 -10.32
CA LEU A 144 5.39 7.25 -9.03
C LEU A 144 6.58 6.28 -8.92
N PRO A 145 7.69 6.67 -8.25
CA PRO A 145 8.75 5.75 -7.90
C PRO A 145 8.23 4.66 -6.96
N VAL A 146 8.28 3.40 -7.38
CA VAL A 146 7.72 2.28 -6.63
C VAL A 146 8.72 1.13 -6.49
N GLU A 147 8.73 0.48 -5.32
CA GLU A 147 9.38 -0.80 -5.09
C GLU A 147 8.36 -1.79 -4.57
N VAL A 148 8.27 -2.96 -5.21
CA VAL A 148 7.36 -4.03 -4.81
C VAL A 148 8.18 -5.16 -4.18
N CYS A 149 7.96 -5.37 -2.89
CA CYS A 149 8.62 -6.36 -2.04
C CYS A 149 7.67 -7.54 -1.82
N ILE A 150 7.95 -8.65 -2.50
CA ILE A 150 7.26 -9.92 -2.31
C ILE A 150 8.16 -10.92 -1.56
N PRO A 151 7.61 -11.78 -0.69
CA PRO A 151 8.38 -12.79 0.02
C PRO A 151 9.12 -13.72 -0.94
N GLN A 152 10.46 -13.73 -0.86
CA GLN A 152 11.30 -14.71 -1.54
C GLN A 152 11.45 -16.00 -0.72
N TYR A 153 11.19 -15.93 0.59
CA TYR A 153 11.32 -17.03 1.52
C TYR A 153 10.23 -16.94 2.59
N VAL A 154 9.51 -18.04 2.79
CA VAL A 154 8.48 -18.15 3.81
C VAL A 154 8.64 -19.46 4.56
N ARG A 155 8.57 -19.37 5.89
CA ARG A 155 8.62 -20.52 6.79
C ARG A 155 7.38 -20.48 7.67
N ARG A 156 6.51 -21.49 7.56
CA ARG A 156 5.24 -21.56 8.31
C ARG A 156 5.25 -22.70 9.31
N PRO A 157 4.69 -22.53 10.52
CA PRO A 157 4.50 -23.64 11.42
C PRO A 157 3.50 -24.64 10.81
N LYS A 158 3.72 -25.94 11.02
CA LYS A 158 2.66 -26.94 10.81
C LYS A 158 1.65 -26.87 11.96
N ASP A 159 0.40 -27.26 11.70
CA ASP A 159 -0.75 -27.08 12.60
C ASP A 159 -0.52 -27.54 14.06
N GLN A 160 0.37 -28.53 14.29
CA GLN A 160 0.80 -28.96 15.63
C GLN A 160 2.26 -29.45 15.62
N GLY A 161 3.22 -28.61 16.05
CA GLY A 161 4.62 -29.01 16.28
C GLY A 161 5.64 -27.87 16.15
N TYR A 162 6.93 -28.21 16.33
CA TYR A 162 8.07 -27.33 16.03
C TYR A 162 8.55 -27.45 14.57
N ASP A 163 7.79 -28.19 13.75
CA ASP A 163 8.07 -28.39 12.34
C ASP A 163 7.56 -27.22 11.50
N TYR A 164 8.30 -26.93 10.43
CA TYR A 164 7.94 -25.88 9.48
C TYR A 164 7.78 -26.41 8.06
N THR A 165 6.86 -25.81 7.30
CA THR A 165 6.87 -25.86 5.83
C THR A 165 7.65 -24.65 5.31
N VAL A 166 8.49 -24.87 4.31
CA VAL A 166 9.38 -23.86 3.73
C VAL A 166 9.06 -23.69 2.26
N THR A 167 8.85 -22.46 1.83
CA THR A 167 8.72 -22.05 0.43
C THR A 167 9.81 -21.05 0.11
N GLY A 168 10.50 -21.23 -1.03
CA GLY A 168 11.54 -20.30 -1.50
C GLY A 168 12.91 -20.48 -0.84
N SER A 169 13.78 -19.48 -0.96
CA SER A 169 15.18 -19.54 -0.51
C SER A 169 15.72 -18.16 -0.16
N LEU A 170 16.55 -18.08 0.88
CA LEU A 170 17.31 -16.87 1.23
C LEU A 170 18.60 -16.71 0.40
N ARG A 171 18.97 -17.72 -0.39
CA ARG A 171 20.14 -17.62 -1.28
C ARG A 171 19.82 -16.68 -2.43
N THR A 172 20.71 -15.74 -2.67
CA THR A 172 20.60 -14.81 -3.78
C THR A 172 21.32 -15.36 -5.01
N GLN A 173 21.06 -14.80 -6.19
CA GLN A 173 21.81 -15.18 -7.41
C GLN A 173 23.33 -14.99 -7.27
N ARG A 174 23.80 -14.14 -6.34
CA ARG A 174 25.23 -13.98 -6.06
C ARG A 174 25.84 -15.18 -5.34
N ASP A 175 25.02 -16.00 -4.70
CA ASP A 175 25.43 -17.18 -3.93
C ASP A 175 25.36 -18.47 -4.75
N MET A 176 24.92 -18.40 -6.01
CA MET A 176 24.90 -19.52 -6.94
C MET A 176 26.26 -19.59 -7.65
N PRO A 177 27.00 -20.72 -7.58
CA PRO A 177 28.26 -20.85 -8.32
C PRO A 177 27.98 -20.62 -9.80
N GLN A 178 28.71 -19.69 -10.41
CA GLN A 178 28.65 -19.49 -11.86
C GLN A 178 29.09 -20.79 -12.51
N LEU A 179 28.17 -21.49 -13.15
CA LEU A 179 28.50 -22.57 -14.07
C LEU A 179 29.31 -21.93 -15.19
N GLN A 180 30.63 -22.14 -15.15
CA GLN A 180 31.51 -21.83 -16.27
C GLN A 180 31.10 -22.73 -17.43
N HIS A 181 30.57 -22.12 -18.48
CA HIS A 181 30.39 -22.75 -19.79
C HIS A 181 31.73 -22.80 -20.53
#